data_AF-A0A5E4D354-F1
#
_entry.id   AF-A0A5E4D354-F1
#
_cell.length_a   1.000
_cell.length_b   1.000
_cell.length_c   1.000
_cell.angle_alpha   90.00
_cell.angle_beta   90.00
_cell.angle_gamma   90.00
#
_symmetry.space_group_name_H-M   'P 1'
#
loop_
_entity.id
_entity.type
_entity.pdbx_description
1 polymer ?
#
loop_
_entity_poly.entity_id
_entity_poly.type
_entity_poly.pdbx_seq_one_letter_code
_entity_poly.pdbx_strand_id
1 'polypeptide(L)'
;MVPKGQSVTLWCWGTREAEEYRLHFEGGVAALKRPRPPGLVDKVKFFIPTMASSTAGQYHCFYRRGELWSEPSSSLDLVVTGYPVPKPELIFQLEHGQQLWTVMIDLFQSTCPGTPVPSHST
;
A
#
# COMPACT_ATOMS: atom_id res chain seq x y z
N MET A 1 8.84 -9.30 -8.64
CA MET A 1 9.80 -8.71 -7.67
C MET A 1 9.18 -7.47 -7.07
N VAL A 2 9.28 -7.30 -5.75
CA VAL A 2 8.68 -6.17 -5.03
C VAL A 2 9.69 -5.60 -4.04
N PRO A 3 9.94 -4.27 -4.02
CA PRO A 3 10.83 -3.67 -3.03
C PRO A 3 10.38 -3.88 -1.59
N LYS A 4 11.35 -4.03 -0.69
CA LYS A 4 11.08 -4.13 0.75
C LYS A 4 10.34 -2.88 1.23
N GLY A 5 9.27 -3.06 2.00
CA GLY A 5 8.44 -1.98 2.53
C GLY A 5 7.29 -1.54 1.61
N GLN A 6 7.26 -1.97 0.34
CA GLN A 6 6.12 -1.71 -0.55
C GLN A 6 4.94 -2.63 -0.25
N SER A 7 3.75 -2.20 -0.63
CA SER A 7 2.53 -3.00 -0.57
C SER A 7 2.24 -3.74 -1.87
N VAL A 8 1.49 -4.84 -1.78
CA VAL A 8 1.04 -5.66 -2.92
C VAL A 8 -0.43 -5.96 -2.78
N THR A 9 -1.16 -5.93 -3.89
CA THR A 9 -2.51 -6.49 -3.96
C THR A 9 -2.50 -7.74 -4.84
N LEU A 10 -2.89 -8.86 -4.26
CA LEU A 10 -3.10 -10.11 -4.98
C LEU A 10 -4.58 -10.28 -5.32
N TRP A 11 -4.85 -10.70 -6.54
CA TRP A 11 -6.18 -11.06 -7.00
C TRP A 11 -6.34 -12.56 -7.00
N CYS A 12 -7.33 -13.05 -6.26
CA CYS A 12 -7.74 -14.43 -6.38
C CYS A 12 -9.03 -14.51 -7.20
N TRP A 13 -9.00 -15.29 -8.26
CA TRP A 13 -10.13 -15.56 -9.14
C TRP A 13 -10.81 -16.88 -8.75
N GLY A 14 -12.11 -16.96 -8.98
CA GLY A 14 -12.93 -18.13 -8.73
C GLY A 14 -14.21 -18.03 -9.53
N THR A 15 -15.33 -18.46 -8.96
CA THR A 15 -16.65 -18.36 -9.58
C THR A 15 -17.56 -17.42 -8.80
N ARG A 16 -18.71 -17.07 -9.39
CA ARG A 16 -19.71 -16.23 -8.72
C ARG A 16 -20.34 -16.93 -7.51
N GLU A 17 -20.39 -18.26 -7.51
CA GLU A 17 -20.90 -19.05 -6.38
C GLU A 17 -19.87 -19.21 -5.25
N ALA A 18 -18.67 -18.64 -5.38
CA ALA A 18 -17.69 -18.66 -4.32
C ALA A 18 -18.18 -17.85 -3.12
N GLU A 19 -18.20 -18.49 -1.95
CA GLU A 19 -18.62 -17.86 -0.69
C GLU A 19 -17.41 -17.36 0.11
N GLU A 20 -16.26 -17.96 -0.12
CA GLU A 20 -15.05 -17.71 0.65
C GLU A 20 -13.81 -18.00 -0.20
N TYR A 21 -12.78 -17.19 -0.03
CA TYR A 21 -11.50 -17.33 -0.69
C TYR A 21 -10.42 -17.40 0.39
N ARG A 22 -9.45 -18.30 0.20
CA ARG A 22 -8.27 -18.42 1.03
C ARG A 22 -7.03 -18.21 0.18
N LEU A 23 -6.17 -17.31 0.64
CA LEU A 23 -4.82 -17.15 0.13
C LEU A 23 -3.89 -17.92 1.07
N HIS A 24 -3.17 -18.89 0.52
CA HIS A 24 -2.16 -19.65 1.25
C HIS A 24 -0.77 -19.24 0.78
N PHE A 25 0.17 -19.24 1.72
CA PHE A 25 1.56 -18.90 1.54
C PHE A 25 2.39 -19.82 2.43
N GLU A 26 3.46 -20.37 1.85
CA GLU A 26 4.29 -21.39 2.50
C GLU A 26 4.95 -20.94 3.81
N GLY A 27 5.15 -19.64 4.03
CA GLY A 27 5.68 -19.10 5.30
C GLY A 27 4.65 -18.86 6.40
N GLY A 28 3.48 -19.51 6.33
CA GLY A 28 2.59 -19.71 7.49
C GLY A 28 1.46 -18.70 7.70
N VAL A 29 1.28 -17.74 6.80
CA VAL A 29 0.14 -16.80 6.87
C VAL A 29 -0.90 -17.18 5.83
N ALA A 30 -2.04 -17.70 6.28
CA ALA A 30 -3.24 -17.87 5.45
C ALA A 30 -4.19 -16.68 5.68
N ALA A 31 -4.54 -15.96 4.61
CA ALA A 31 -5.54 -14.91 4.68
C ALA A 31 -6.88 -15.42 4.11
N LEU A 32 -7.98 -14.98 4.71
CA LEU A 32 -9.33 -15.36 4.30
C LEU A 32 -10.15 -14.12 3.93
N LYS A 33 -10.90 -14.22 2.85
CA LYS A 33 -11.77 -13.14 2.38
C LYS A 33 -13.09 -13.69 1.86
N ARG A 34 -14.19 -13.05 2.22
CA ARG A 34 -15.49 -13.30 1.60
C ARG A 34 -15.78 -12.22 0.55
N PRO A 35 -16.29 -12.60 -0.62
CA PRO A 35 -16.68 -11.64 -1.64
C PRO A 35 -17.80 -10.73 -1.13
N ARG A 36 -17.78 -9.47 -1.55
CA ARG A 36 -18.79 -8.47 -1.22
C ARG A 36 -19.13 -7.64 -2.46
N PRO A 37 -20.38 -7.65 -2.94
CA PRO A 37 -21.49 -8.49 -2.49
C PRO A 37 -21.29 -9.98 -2.90
N PRO A 38 -21.78 -10.95 -2.10
CA PRO A 38 -21.76 -12.37 -2.46
C PRO A 38 -22.50 -12.62 -3.78
N GLY A 39 -22.10 -13.62 -4.57
CA GLY A 39 -22.83 -13.99 -5.79
C GLY A 39 -22.60 -13.10 -7.02
N LEU A 40 -22.03 -11.89 -6.83
CA LEU A 40 -21.88 -10.91 -7.91
C LEU A 40 -20.45 -10.81 -8.45
N VAL A 41 -19.47 -11.00 -7.57
CA VAL A 41 -18.05 -10.91 -7.92
C VAL A 41 -17.44 -12.30 -7.96
N ASP A 42 -16.60 -12.54 -8.95
CA ASP A 42 -15.86 -13.78 -9.18
C ASP A 42 -14.42 -13.71 -8.68
N LYS A 43 -14.06 -12.62 -7.99
CA LYS A 43 -12.70 -12.37 -7.51
C LYS A 43 -12.66 -11.53 -6.25
N VAL A 44 -11.59 -11.70 -5.49
CA VAL A 44 -11.30 -10.92 -4.28
C VAL A 44 -9.88 -10.37 -4.30
N LYS A 45 -9.66 -9.31 -3.52
CA LYS A 45 -8.35 -8.70 -3.28
C LYS A 45 -7.82 -9.11 -1.92
N PHE A 46 -6.59 -9.60 -1.91
CA PHE A 46 -5.76 -9.74 -0.72
C PHE A 46 -4.70 -8.66 -0.72
N PHE A 47 -4.59 -7.92 0.37
CA PHE A 47 -3.64 -6.83 0.50
C PHE A 47 -2.52 -7.24 1.45
N ILE A 48 -1.29 -7.21 0.96
CA ILE A 48 -0.07 -7.37 1.75
C ILE A 48 0.48 -5.96 1.97
N PRO A 49 0.34 -5.38 3.16
CA PRO A 49 0.67 -3.97 3.38
C PRO A 49 2.17 -3.69 3.27
N THR A 50 3.00 -4.65 3.68
CA THR A 50 4.44 -4.47 3.76
C THR A 50 5.14 -5.74 3.30
N MET A 51 5.86 -5.66 2.18
CA MET A 51 6.69 -6.76 1.69
C MET A 51 8.00 -6.85 2.48
N ALA A 52 8.29 -8.04 2.98
CA ALA A 52 9.51 -8.37 3.72
C ALA A 52 10.00 -9.78 3.32
N SER A 53 11.23 -10.12 3.70
CA SER A 53 11.79 -11.45 3.42
C SER A 53 10.91 -12.59 3.95
N SER A 54 10.19 -12.38 5.06
CA SER A 54 9.25 -13.34 5.65
C SER A 54 7.93 -13.48 4.87
N THR A 55 7.62 -12.56 3.95
CA THR A 55 6.46 -12.62 3.06
C THR A 55 6.88 -12.87 1.61
N ALA A 56 8.13 -13.29 1.40
CA ALA A 56 8.61 -13.73 0.10
C ALA A 56 8.37 -15.23 -0.02
N GLY A 57 7.94 -15.68 -1.20
CA GLY A 57 7.71 -17.08 -1.49
C GLY A 57 6.51 -17.31 -2.38
N GLN A 58 6.01 -18.53 -2.36
CA GLN A 58 4.97 -18.98 -3.25
C GLN A 58 3.58 -18.77 -2.64
N TYR A 59 2.70 -18.14 -3.42
CA TYR A 59 1.31 -17.88 -3.07
C TYR A 59 0.41 -18.68 -3.99
N HIS A 60 -0.61 -19.32 -3.43
CA HIS A 60 -1.69 -19.92 -4.20
C HIS A 60 -3.01 -19.64 -3.49
N CYS A 61 -4.09 -19.62 -4.26
CA CYS A 61 -5.41 -19.35 -3.72
C CYS A 61 -6.41 -20.42 -4.12
N PHE A 62 -7.41 -20.60 -3.28
CA PHE A 62 -8.51 -21.53 -3.52
C PHE A 62 -9.77 -20.94 -2.90
N TYR A 63 -10.93 -21.33 -3.42
CA TYR A 63 -12.21 -20.81 -2.98
C TYR A 63 -13.14 -21.93 -2.56
N ARG A 64 -14.10 -21.62 -1.71
CA ARG A 64 -15.12 -22.53 -1.21
C ARG A 64 -16.46 -22.22 -1.86
N ARG A 65 -17.16 -23.26 -2.31
CA ARG A 65 -18.54 -23.22 -2.78
C ARG A 65 -19.34 -24.24 -1.99
N GLY A 66 -20.29 -23.78 -1.17
CA GLY A 66 -20.94 -24.63 -0.17
C GLY A 66 -19.90 -25.31 0.72
N GLU A 67 -19.92 -26.65 0.79
CA GLU A 67 -18.97 -27.43 1.58
C GLU A 67 -17.70 -27.85 0.84
N LEU A 68 -17.59 -27.56 -0.46
CA LEU A 68 -16.46 -27.99 -1.28
C LEU A 68 -15.45 -26.85 -1.52
N TRP A 69 -14.17 -27.18 -1.39
CA TRP A 69 -13.07 -26.33 -1.81
C TRP A 69 -12.66 -26.64 -3.25
N SER A 70 -12.26 -25.60 -3.99
CA SER A 70 -11.65 -25.73 -5.31
C SER A 70 -10.25 -26.34 -5.22
N GLU A 71 -9.74 -26.80 -6.35
CA GLU A 71 -8.31 -27.02 -6.49
C GLU A 71 -7.53 -25.70 -6.27
N PRO A 72 -6.27 -25.76 -5.81
CA PRO A 72 -5.41 -24.59 -5.73
C PRO A 72 -5.17 -23.95 -7.10
N SER A 73 -5.10 -22.62 -7.12
CA SER A 73 -4.67 -21.87 -8.30
C SER A 73 -3.23 -22.20 -8.69
N SER A 74 -2.84 -21.79 -9.90
CA SER A 74 -1.43 -21.69 -10.24
C SER A 74 -0.68 -20.86 -9.20
N SER A 75 0.52 -21.31 -8.86
CA SER A 75 1.41 -20.63 -7.92
C SER A 75 1.92 -19.30 -8.45
N LEU A 76 2.02 -18.31 -7.56
CA LEU A 76 2.59 -16.99 -7.81
C LEU A 76 3.79 -16.76 -6.88
N ASP A 77 4.98 -16.62 -7.45
CA ASP A 77 6.20 -16.38 -6.70
C ASP A 77 6.41 -14.87 -6.45
N LEU A 78 6.29 -14.46 -5.19
CA LEU A 78 6.62 -13.11 -4.77
C LEU A 78 8.05 -13.06 -4.23
N VAL A 79 8.92 -12.42 -4.99
CA VAL A 79 10.31 -12.15 -4.60
C VAL A 79 10.44 -10.74 -4.04
N VAL A 80 11.10 -10.59 -2.89
CA VAL A 80 11.40 -9.30 -2.28
C VAL A 80 12.79 -8.81 -2.67
N THR A 81 12.89 -7.55 -3.08
CA THR A 81 14.16 -6.87 -3.35
C THR A 81 14.52 -5.93 -2.20
N GLY A 82 15.69 -5.30 -2.25
CA GLY A 82 16.11 -4.30 -1.27
C GLY A 82 15.12 -3.12 -1.13
N TYR A 83 15.43 -2.20 -0.21
CA TYR A 83 14.66 -0.98 -0.07
C TYR A 83 14.68 -0.16 -1.37
N PRO A 84 13.58 0.51 -1.72
CA PRO A 84 13.59 1.47 -2.82
C PRO A 84 14.68 2.50 -2.58
N VAL A 85 15.57 2.67 -3.55
CA VAL A 85 16.52 3.78 -3.54
C VAL A 85 15.75 5.02 -4.01
N PRO A 86 15.81 6.14 -3.27
CA PRO A 86 15.23 7.41 -3.74
C PRO A 86 15.76 7.76 -5.13
N LYS A 87 14.93 8.43 -5.95
CA LYS A 87 15.38 8.87 -7.28
C LYS A 87 16.69 9.68 -7.14
N PRO A 88 17.67 9.51 -8.06
CA PRO A 88 18.93 10.25 -8.01
C PRO A 88 18.74 11.76 -7.95
N GLU A 89 17.73 12.29 -8.63
CA GLU A 89 17.37 13.71 -8.56
C GLU A 89 17.00 14.14 -7.14
N LEU A 90 16.26 13.33 -6.38
CA LEU A 90 15.90 13.65 -4.99
C LEU A 90 17.13 13.62 -4.07
N ILE A 91 18.06 12.68 -4.31
CA ILE A 91 19.33 12.61 -3.58
C ILE A 91 20.14 13.87 -3.86
N PHE A 92 20.30 14.24 -5.13
CA PHE A 92 20.99 15.45 -5.55
C PHE A 92 20.35 16.71 -4.92
N GLN A 93 19.03 16.82 -4.93
CA GLN A 93 18.31 17.95 -4.33
C GLN A 93 18.56 18.07 -2.82
N LEU A 94 18.58 16.94 -2.10
CA LEU A 94 18.90 16.92 -0.67
C LEU A 94 20.37 17.24 -0.39
N GLU A 95 21.30 16.68 -1.18
CA GLU A 95 22.74 16.92 -1.07
C GLU A 95 23.12 18.38 -1.40
N HIS A 96 22.41 18.99 -2.35
CA HIS A 96 22.63 20.38 -2.78
C HIS A 96 21.80 21.40 -1.97
N GLY A 97 21.14 20.97 -0.89
CA GLY A 97 20.43 21.85 0.03
C GLY A 97 19.19 22.53 -0.58
N GLN A 98 18.60 21.95 -1.62
CA GLN A 98 17.34 22.43 -2.19
C GLN A 98 16.20 22.03 -1.25
N GLN A 99 15.90 22.95 -0.35
CA GLN A 99 15.16 22.66 0.86
C GLN A 99 13.64 22.66 0.54
N LEU A 100 12.92 21.57 0.86
CA LEU A 100 11.48 21.39 0.57
C LEU A 100 10.51 22.14 1.53
N TRP A 101 11.02 22.56 2.69
CA TRP A 101 10.36 23.33 3.77
C TRP A 101 9.65 24.63 3.37
N THR A 102 9.95 25.26 2.22
CA THR A 102 9.37 26.58 1.88
C THR A 102 7.84 26.50 1.73
N VAL A 103 7.29 25.36 1.32
CA VAL A 103 5.84 25.21 1.10
C VAL A 103 5.05 25.01 2.40
N MET A 104 5.67 24.53 3.49
CA MET A 104 4.97 24.31 4.77
C MET A 104 4.84 25.57 5.63
N ILE A 105 5.54 26.66 5.29
CA ILE A 105 5.52 27.92 6.06
C ILE A 105 4.36 28.85 5.64
N ASP A 106 3.72 28.59 4.48
CA ASP A 106 2.67 29.47 3.94
C ASP A 106 1.28 29.24 4.57
N LEU A 107 1.12 28.22 5.42
CA LEU A 107 -0.13 27.95 6.15
C LEU A 107 -0.15 28.54 7.58
N PHE A 108 0.92 29.22 8.02
CA PHE A 108 1.02 29.66 9.42
C PHE A 108 1.40 31.12 9.67
N GLN A 109 1.48 31.98 8.65
CA GLN A 109 1.72 33.41 8.89
C GLN A 109 0.41 34.20 8.98
N SER A 110 -0.12 34.18 10.20
CA SER A 110 -1.09 35.09 10.77
C SER A 110 -0.88 36.55 10.36
N THR A 111 -1.96 37.20 9.97
CA THR A 111 -2.08 38.65 9.83
C THR A 111 -2.00 39.33 11.21
N CYS A 112 -1.07 40.26 11.41
CA CYS A 112 -1.15 41.27 12.48
C CYS A 112 -1.39 42.65 11.82
N PRO A 113 -2.50 43.35 12.09
CA PRO A 113 -2.71 44.70 11.55
C PRO A 113 -2.07 45.77 12.44
N GLY A 114 -1.13 46.51 11.85
CA GLY A 114 -1.08 47.99 11.86
C GLY A 114 -0.66 48.73 13.13
N THR A 115 0.57 49.21 13.16
CA THR A 115 0.97 50.45 13.87
C THR A 115 1.21 51.57 12.87
N PRO A 116 0.58 52.75 13.01
CA PRO A 116 1.06 53.99 12.40
C PRO A 116 2.00 54.74 13.36
N VAL A 117 3.12 55.24 12.82
CA VAL A 117 4.12 56.11 13.49
C VAL A 117 3.77 57.61 13.23
N PRO A 118 4.48 58.59 13.83
CA PRO A 118 4.02 59.46 14.92
C PRO A 118 3.65 60.89 14.46
N SER A 119 2.96 61.67 15.30
CA SER A 119 2.79 63.11 15.09
C SER A 119 3.15 63.92 16.34
N HIS A 120 4.12 64.82 16.17
CA HIS A 120 4.60 65.87 17.07
C HIS A 120 3.54 66.94 17.40
N SER A 121 3.87 67.82 18.37
CA SER A 121 3.25 69.10 18.81
C SER A 121 2.25 68.97 19.97
N THR A 122 2.27 69.73 21.07
CA THR A 122 3.02 70.92 21.54
C THR A 122 3.13 70.83 23.07
#